data_AF-A0A523AF48-F1
#
_entry.id   AF-A0A523AF48-F1
#
_cell.length_a   1.000
_cell.length_b   1.000
_cell.length_c   1.000
_cell.angle_alpha   90.00
_cell.angle_beta   90.00
_cell.angle_gamma   90.00
#
_symmetry.space_group_name_H-M   'P 1'
#
loop_
_entity.id
_entity.type
_entity.pdbx_description
1 polymer ?
#
loop_
_entity_poly.entity_id
_entity_poly.type
_entity_poly.pdbx_seq_one_letter_code
_entity_poly.pdbx_strand_id
1 'polypeptide(L)'
;NIDYDYEKAQLPSPTIITRGREVIVQNPERAYQTPLETVELRRGICGDYAILIAALLTDLGCKPYLVRLEFEGEEAGHLAAAILMDQYYILDQKLPPMDFGSYYKKWLREGKRIEMGYIYENGTLVEKISSAEMLKFDYRFSDSDLRLLEENLKEILKQRLREDEGIPHGYWEYSTLRITFQNYAELYTPAFLEEIAGEIAEEILEELEKSGEEWKAFKLELKQSSSNIIAELQLAR
;
A
#
# COMPACT_ATOMS: atom_id res chain seq x y z
N ASN A 1 12.09 -6.56 -3.99
CA ASN A 1 11.72 -5.14 -4.05
C ASN A 1 12.15 -4.54 -5.37
N ILE A 2 11.24 -3.81 -6.03
CA ILE A 2 11.49 -2.98 -7.21
C ILE A 2 11.64 -1.56 -6.68
N ASP A 3 12.68 -0.82 -7.09
CA ASP A 3 13.01 0.49 -6.56
C ASP A 3 12.41 1.66 -7.37
N TYR A 4 12.09 2.76 -6.68
CA TYR A 4 11.63 3.97 -7.37
C TYR A 4 12.78 4.66 -8.11
N ASP A 5 12.60 4.89 -9.41
CA ASP A 5 13.60 5.56 -10.25
C ASP A 5 13.43 7.08 -10.20
N TYR A 6 14.07 7.72 -9.22
CA TYR A 6 14.05 9.17 -9.03
C TYR A 6 14.73 9.95 -10.17
N GLU A 7 15.71 9.36 -10.85
CA GLU A 7 16.38 10.00 -11.99
C GLU A 7 15.44 10.05 -13.19
N LYS A 8 14.82 8.91 -13.52
CA LYS A 8 13.76 8.85 -14.52
C LYS A 8 12.62 9.80 -14.14
N ALA A 9 12.25 9.88 -12.85
CA ALA A 9 11.19 10.75 -12.30
C ALA A 9 11.33 12.23 -12.69
N GLN A 10 12.56 12.72 -12.90
CA GLN A 10 12.85 14.12 -13.17
C GLN A 10 12.91 14.46 -14.66
N LEU A 11 12.90 13.46 -15.54
CA LEU A 11 12.96 13.69 -16.98
C LEU A 11 11.64 14.23 -17.54
N PRO A 12 11.67 15.08 -18.58
CA PRO A 12 10.47 15.53 -19.26
C PRO A 12 9.74 14.36 -19.91
N SER A 13 8.41 14.37 -19.87
CA SER A 13 7.55 13.33 -20.47
C SER A 13 7.95 13.03 -21.93
N PRO A 14 7.81 11.77 -22.37
CA PRO A 14 8.11 11.41 -23.75
C PRO A 14 7.14 12.11 -24.70
N THR A 15 7.66 12.66 -25.79
CA THR A 15 6.83 13.29 -26.84
C THR A 15 6.80 12.36 -28.04
N ILE A 16 5.60 11.93 -28.42
CA ILE A 16 5.39 11.10 -29.62
C ILE A 16 4.99 12.02 -30.78
N ILE A 17 5.84 12.10 -31.79
CA ILE A 17 5.59 12.86 -33.02
C ILE A 17 5.35 11.89 -34.15
N THR A 18 4.17 11.93 -34.75
CA THR A 18 3.83 11.14 -35.93
C THR A 18 3.99 11.98 -37.20
N ARG A 19 4.85 11.54 -38.14
CA ARG A 19 5.03 12.16 -39.47
C ARG A 19 4.69 11.13 -40.55
N GLY A 20 3.43 11.11 -40.99
CA GLY A 20 2.95 10.10 -41.93
C GLY A 20 2.96 8.70 -41.30
N ARG A 21 3.87 7.82 -41.75
CA ARG A 21 4.09 6.48 -41.16
C ARG A 21 5.24 6.44 -40.15
N GLU A 22 5.99 7.53 -40.01
CA GLU A 22 7.12 7.61 -39.09
C GLU A 22 6.64 8.02 -37.69
N VAL A 23 7.11 7.30 -36.67
CA VAL A 23 6.86 7.61 -35.26
C VAL A 23 8.20 7.98 -34.63
N ILE A 24 8.34 9.22 -34.19
CA ILE A 24 9.53 9.72 -33.51
C ILE A 24 9.17 9.90 -32.04
N VAL A 25 9.89 9.21 -31.15
CA VAL A 25 9.77 9.37 -29.70
C VAL A 25 10.92 10.25 -29.23
N GLN A 26 10.60 11.47 -28.79
CA GLN A 26 11.56 12.32 -28.08
C GLN A 26 11.53 11.99 -26.59
N ASN A 27 12.68 12.10 -25.92
CA ASN A 27 12.87 11.69 -24.53
C ASN A 27 12.47 10.23 -24.25
N PRO A 28 12.98 9.25 -25.03
CA PRO A 28 12.59 7.84 -24.88
C PRO A 28 12.95 7.27 -23.50
N GLU A 29 13.94 7.85 -22.81
CA GLU A 29 14.33 7.52 -21.43
C GLU A 29 13.15 7.64 -20.43
N ARG A 30 12.17 8.50 -20.73
CA ARG A 30 10.97 8.71 -19.91
C ARG A 30 9.78 7.86 -20.37
N ALA A 31 9.95 7.03 -21.41
CA ALA A 31 8.90 6.12 -21.87
C ALA A 31 8.52 5.12 -20.77
N TYR A 32 7.26 4.72 -20.77
CA TYR A 32 6.78 3.68 -19.87
C TYR A 32 7.43 2.34 -20.22
N GLN A 33 7.86 1.63 -19.19
CA GLN A 33 8.34 0.25 -19.29
C GLN A 33 7.16 -0.70 -19.50
N THR A 34 7.39 -1.76 -20.25
CA THR A 34 6.52 -2.93 -20.27
C THR A 34 6.58 -3.66 -18.93
N PRO A 35 5.58 -4.50 -18.58
CA PRO A 35 5.60 -5.27 -17.34
C PRO A 35 6.87 -6.12 -17.17
N LEU A 36 7.36 -6.75 -18.25
CA LEU A 36 8.58 -7.55 -18.23
C LEU A 36 9.81 -6.68 -17.94
N GLU A 37 9.93 -5.52 -18.60
CA GLU A 37 11.03 -4.58 -18.35
C GLU A 37 11.04 -4.09 -16.90
N THR A 38 9.88 -3.75 -16.33
CA THR A 38 9.79 -3.32 -14.92
C THR A 38 10.31 -4.40 -13.96
N VAL A 39 9.98 -5.67 -14.22
CA VAL A 39 10.46 -6.81 -13.42
C VAL A 39 11.95 -7.06 -13.60
N GLU A 40 12.45 -7.01 -14.83
CA GLU A 40 13.86 -7.26 -15.15
C GLU A 40 14.78 -6.16 -14.64
N LEU A 41 14.39 -4.89 -14.84
CA LEU A 41 15.16 -3.72 -14.38
C LEU A 41 15.10 -3.55 -12.87
N ARG A 42 14.07 -4.08 -12.21
CA ARG A 42 13.78 -3.90 -10.78
C ARG A 42 13.76 -2.44 -10.36
N ARG A 43 13.41 -1.53 -11.27
CA ARG A 43 13.24 -0.10 -11.00
C ARG A 43 12.26 0.55 -11.98
N GLY A 44 11.51 1.54 -11.53
CA GLY A 44 10.59 2.29 -12.37
C GLY A 44 9.96 3.52 -11.70
N ILE A 45 9.11 4.24 -12.43
CA ILE A 45 8.31 5.36 -11.89
C ILE A 45 6.85 4.96 -11.69
N CYS A 46 6.02 5.81 -11.09
CA CYS A 46 4.61 5.52 -10.79
C CYS A 46 3.85 4.83 -11.93
N GLY A 47 4.00 5.30 -13.17
CA GLY A 47 3.34 4.68 -14.32
C GLY A 47 3.87 3.29 -14.72
N ASP A 48 5.16 3.01 -14.54
CA ASP A 48 5.72 1.67 -14.80
C ASP A 48 5.13 0.63 -13.83
N TYR A 49 4.96 1.01 -12.57
CA TYR A 49 4.31 0.17 -11.56
C TYR A 49 2.82 0.02 -11.83
N ALA A 50 2.12 1.09 -12.18
CA ALA A 50 0.70 1.02 -12.50
C ALA A 50 0.43 0.06 -13.67
N ILE A 51 1.29 0.09 -14.70
CA ILE A 51 1.21 -0.83 -15.85
C ILE A 51 1.52 -2.26 -15.44
N LEU A 52 2.56 -2.49 -14.63
CA LEU A 52 2.90 -3.82 -14.11
C LEU A 52 1.73 -4.39 -13.28
N ILE A 53 1.18 -3.63 -12.34
CA ILE A 53 0.06 -4.07 -11.49
C ILE A 53 -1.18 -4.35 -12.36
N ALA A 54 -1.51 -3.49 -13.32
CA ALA A 54 -2.63 -3.71 -14.23
C ALA A 54 -2.46 -5.01 -15.05
N ALA A 55 -1.24 -5.30 -15.50
CA ALA A 55 -0.94 -6.55 -16.21
C ALA A 55 -1.11 -7.78 -15.31
N LEU A 56 -0.60 -7.73 -14.06
CA LEU A 56 -0.76 -8.81 -13.08
C LEU A 56 -2.23 -9.06 -12.74
N LEU A 57 -3.02 -8.01 -12.53
CA LEU A 57 -4.46 -8.14 -12.30
C LEU A 57 -5.16 -8.80 -13.49
N THR A 58 -4.80 -8.41 -14.72
CA THR A 58 -5.36 -9.02 -15.94
C THR A 58 -5.03 -10.50 -16.03
N ASP A 59 -3.79 -10.89 -15.71
CA ASP A 59 -3.34 -12.29 -15.70
C ASP A 59 -4.09 -13.14 -14.65
N LEU A 60 -4.40 -12.53 -13.50
CA LEU A 60 -5.22 -13.14 -12.45
C LEU A 60 -6.73 -13.17 -12.78
N GLY A 61 -7.15 -12.68 -13.96
CA GLY A 61 -8.54 -12.64 -14.39
C GLY A 61 -9.35 -11.49 -13.78
N CYS A 62 -8.70 -10.54 -13.11
CA CYS A 62 -9.30 -9.31 -12.60
C CYS A 62 -9.39 -8.24 -13.70
N LYS A 63 -10.28 -7.27 -13.51
CA LYS A 63 -10.43 -6.12 -14.41
C LYS A 63 -9.69 -4.91 -13.82
N PRO A 64 -8.52 -4.51 -14.35
CA PRO A 64 -7.78 -3.38 -13.83
C PRO A 64 -8.33 -2.04 -14.33
N TYR A 65 -8.12 -1.02 -13.51
CA TYR A 65 -8.33 0.38 -13.84
C TYR A 65 -7.03 1.14 -13.66
N LEU A 66 -6.84 2.23 -14.41
CA LEU A 66 -5.74 3.17 -14.18
C LEU A 66 -6.31 4.47 -13.63
N VAL A 67 -5.69 4.99 -12.57
CA VAL A 67 -6.11 6.22 -11.89
C VAL A 67 -5.00 7.24 -12.03
N ARG A 68 -5.27 8.27 -12.83
CA ARG A 68 -4.39 9.45 -12.95
C ARG A 68 -4.87 10.53 -12.00
N LEU A 69 -3.98 11.02 -11.14
CA LEU A 69 -4.25 12.14 -10.24
C LEU A 69 -3.61 13.42 -10.76
N GLU A 70 -4.33 14.52 -10.62
CA GLU A 70 -3.82 15.88 -10.74
C GLU A 70 -3.77 16.51 -9.35
N PHE A 71 -2.66 17.21 -9.05
CA PHE A 71 -2.46 17.89 -7.77
C PHE A 71 -2.58 19.39 -7.96
N GLU A 72 -3.13 20.09 -6.96
CA GLU A 72 -3.29 21.54 -7.00
C GLU A 72 -1.91 22.23 -7.10
N GLY A 73 -1.72 23.03 -8.15
CA GLY A 73 -0.50 23.83 -8.34
C GLY A 73 0.74 23.04 -8.78
N GLU A 74 0.60 21.77 -9.15
CA GLU A 74 1.70 20.96 -9.70
C GLU A 74 1.42 20.52 -11.14
N GLU A 75 2.42 20.64 -12.03
CA GLU A 75 2.33 20.08 -13.40
C GLU A 75 2.46 18.55 -13.40
N ALA A 76 3.19 17.99 -12.43
CA ALA A 76 3.40 16.56 -12.31
C ALA A 76 2.24 15.91 -11.55
N GLY A 77 1.54 14.99 -12.19
CA GLY A 77 0.51 14.16 -11.56
C GLY A 77 1.05 12.87 -10.93
N HIS A 78 0.15 11.97 -10.56
CA HIS A 78 0.46 10.59 -10.18
C HIS A 78 -0.34 9.60 -11.02
N LEU A 79 0.19 8.39 -11.22
CA LEU A 79 -0.51 7.31 -11.89
C LEU A 79 -0.42 6.05 -11.02
N ALA A 80 -1.57 5.47 -10.71
CA ALA A 80 -1.68 4.22 -9.95
C ALA A 80 -2.63 3.25 -10.68
N ALA A 81 -2.52 1.97 -10.36
CA ALA A 81 -3.54 0.99 -10.74
C ALA A 81 -4.67 1.00 -9.72
N ALA A 82 -5.82 0.47 -10.09
CA ALA A 82 -6.93 0.23 -9.19
C ALA A 82 -7.71 -1.02 -9.59
N ILE A 83 -8.44 -1.57 -8.62
CA ILE A 83 -9.44 -2.60 -8.83
C ILE A 83 -10.80 -2.09 -8.34
N LEU A 84 -11.85 -2.42 -9.07
CA LEU A 84 -13.23 -2.14 -8.65
C LEU A 84 -13.80 -3.40 -7.99
N MET A 85 -14.16 -3.28 -6.71
CA MET A 85 -14.92 -4.29 -5.96
C MET A 85 -16.33 -3.74 -5.68
N ASP A 86 -16.63 -3.38 -4.44
CA ASP A 86 -17.76 -2.53 -4.06
C ASP A 86 -17.48 -1.04 -4.33
N GLN A 87 -16.21 -0.66 -4.25
CA GLN A 87 -15.66 0.64 -4.62
C GLN A 87 -14.28 0.47 -5.27
N TYR A 88 -13.69 1.56 -5.75
CA TYR A 88 -12.32 1.53 -6.26
C TYR A 88 -11.32 1.48 -5.11
N TYR A 89 -10.40 0.52 -5.21
CA TYR A 89 -9.24 0.43 -4.34
C TYR A 89 -7.97 0.69 -5.14
N ILE A 90 -7.19 1.65 -4.68
CA ILE A 90 -5.96 2.10 -5.31
C ILE A 90 -4.81 1.18 -4.92
N LEU A 91 -4.18 0.62 -5.94
CA LEU A 91 -3.03 -0.25 -5.87
C LEU A 91 -1.81 0.58 -6.32
N ASP A 92 -1.21 1.24 -5.34
CA ASP A 92 0.02 2.02 -5.52
C ASP A 92 1.25 1.14 -5.27
N GLN A 93 2.45 1.70 -5.35
CA GLN A 93 3.72 0.97 -5.23
C GLN A 93 3.94 0.27 -3.88
N LYS A 94 3.16 0.62 -2.86
CA LYS A 94 3.25 0.06 -1.51
C LYS A 94 1.86 -0.36 -1.05
N LEU A 95 1.82 -1.49 -0.36
CA LEU A 95 0.66 -1.97 0.37
C LEU A 95 0.40 -1.10 1.63
N PRO A 96 -0.81 -1.20 2.21
CA PRO A 96 -1.99 -1.90 1.69
C PRO A 96 -2.69 -1.13 0.55
N PRO A 97 -3.59 -1.79 -0.22
CA PRO A 97 -4.51 -1.08 -1.10
C PRO A 97 -5.40 -0.13 -0.30
N MET A 98 -5.71 1.03 -0.87
CA MET A 98 -6.45 2.10 -0.16
C MET A 98 -7.72 2.48 -0.90
N ASP A 99 -8.79 2.79 -0.17
CA ASP A 99 -9.92 3.51 -0.78
C ASP A 99 -9.50 4.94 -1.16
N PHE A 100 -10.31 5.63 -1.97
CA PHE A 100 -10.01 6.99 -2.42
C PHE A 100 -9.85 8.00 -1.28
N GLY A 101 -10.59 7.85 -0.18
CA GLY A 101 -10.52 8.76 0.96
C GLY A 101 -9.22 8.61 1.73
N SER A 102 -8.85 7.39 2.07
CA SER A 102 -7.55 7.04 2.65
C SER A 102 -6.40 7.47 1.74
N TYR A 103 -6.53 7.24 0.43
CA TYR A 103 -5.52 7.63 -0.55
C TYR A 103 -5.34 9.16 -0.64
N TYR A 104 -6.45 9.92 -0.59
CA TYR A 104 -6.41 11.37 -0.53
C TYR A 104 -5.70 11.87 0.74
N LYS A 105 -6.02 11.31 1.91
CA LYS A 105 -5.38 11.68 3.19
C LYS A 105 -3.88 11.39 3.20
N LYS A 106 -3.46 10.25 2.63
CA LYS A 106 -2.04 9.92 2.43
C LYS A 106 -1.31 11.05 1.69
N TRP A 107 -1.80 11.42 0.51
CA TRP A 107 -1.18 12.49 -0.29
C TRP A 107 -1.19 13.84 0.41
N LEU A 108 -2.29 14.18 1.10
CA LEU A 108 -2.38 15.43 1.86
C LEU A 108 -1.31 15.50 2.96
N ARG A 109 -1.01 14.37 3.62
CA ARG A 109 0.06 14.28 4.63
C ARG A 109 1.45 14.42 4.02
N GLU A 110 1.63 13.95 2.79
CA GLU A 110 2.85 14.13 1.99
C GLU A 110 2.97 15.56 1.41
N GLY A 111 2.02 16.46 1.73
CA GLY A 111 2.02 17.86 1.32
C GLY A 111 1.36 18.12 -0.04
N LYS A 112 0.74 17.10 -0.65
CA LYS A 112 0.09 17.20 -1.97
C LYS A 112 -1.42 17.12 -1.85
N ARG A 113 -2.12 18.11 -2.39
CA ARG A 113 -3.58 18.11 -2.43
C ARG A 113 -4.05 17.65 -3.80
N ILE A 114 -4.82 16.57 -3.85
CA ILE A 114 -5.43 16.08 -5.10
C ILE A 114 -6.54 17.06 -5.51
N GLU A 115 -6.48 17.53 -6.75
CA GLU A 115 -7.55 18.33 -7.36
C GLU A 115 -8.61 17.42 -7.99
N MET A 116 -8.17 16.46 -8.81
CA MET A 116 -9.03 15.59 -9.61
C MET A 116 -8.39 14.23 -9.85
N GLY A 117 -9.19 13.16 -9.79
CA GLY A 117 -8.85 11.82 -10.27
C GLY A 117 -9.53 11.52 -11.60
N TYR A 118 -8.82 10.83 -12.49
CA TYR A 118 -9.30 10.37 -13.79
C TYR A 118 -9.11 8.86 -13.87
N ILE A 119 -10.22 8.13 -14.04
CA ILE A 119 -10.23 6.67 -14.05
C ILE A 119 -10.37 6.19 -15.49
N TYR A 120 -9.44 5.35 -15.90
CA TYR A 120 -9.37 4.78 -17.25
C TYR A 120 -9.58 3.28 -17.22
N GLU A 121 -10.36 2.80 -18.17
CA GLU A 121 -10.56 1.38 -18.47
C GLU A 121 -10.08 1.14 -19.91
N ASN A 122 -9.10 0.26 -20.10
CA ASN A 122 -8.52 -0.04 -21.43
C ASN A 122 -8.17 1.21 -22.25
N GLY A 123 -7.62 2.24 -21.59
CA GLY A 123 -7.24 3.52 -22.20
C GLY A 123 -8.40 4.50 -22.45
N THR A 124 -9.64 4.11 -22.16
CA THR A 124 -10.81 5.00 -22.25
C THR A 124 -11.10 5.62 -20.90
N LEU A 125 -11.26 6.95 -20.85
CA LEU A 125 -11.71 7.65 -19.65
C LEU A 125 -13.16 7.24 -19.35
N VAL A 126 -13.38 6.61 -18.20
CA VAL A 126 -14.72 6.15 -17.76
C VAL A 126 -15.31 7.02 -16.67
N GLU A 127 -14.47 7.65 -15.84
CA GLU A 127 -14.94 8.42 -14.69
C GLU A 127 -13.95 9.53 -14.30
N LYS A 128 -14.50 10.61 -13.76
CA LYS A 128 -13.75 11.67 -13.09
C LYS A 128 -14.28 11.81 -11.67
N ILE A 129 -13.38 11.98 -10.72
CA ILE A 129 -13.73 12.06 -9.30
C ILE A 129 -13.02 13.24 -8.66
N SER A 130 -13.77 14.16 -8.08
CA SER A 130 -13.23 15.32 -7.37
C SER A 130 -12.73 14.94 -5.98
N SER A 131 -11.87 15.78 -5.39
CA SER A 131 -11.41 15.60 -3.99
C SER A 131 -12.56 15.51 -2.98
N ALA A 132 -13.62 16.29 -3.17
CA ALA A 132 -14.81 16.24 -2.33
C ALA A 132 -15.59 14.92 -2.46
N GLU A 133 -15.53 14.27 -3.62
CA GLU A 133 -16.12 12.95 -3.82
C GLU A 133 -15.22 11.83 -3.29
N MET A 134 -13.90 11.92 -3.46
CA MET A 134 -12.94 10.97 -2.88
C MET A 134 -13.12 10.83 -1.37
N LEU A 135 -13.30 11.95 -0.66
CA LEU A 135 -13.50 11.96 0.79
C LEU A 135 -14.81 11.30 1.25
N LYS A 136 -15.76 11.00 0.35
CA LYS A 136 -16.98 10.25 0.71
C LYS A 136 -16.71 8.75 0.88
N PHE A 137 -15.61 8.25 0.32
CA PHE A 137 -15.18 6.86 0.40
C PHE A 137 -14.26 6.59 1.60
N ASP A 138 -13.92 7.63 2.36
CA ASP A 138 -13.05 7.55 3.53
C ASP A 138 -13.62 6.61 4.59
N TYR A 139 -13.04 5.42 4.69
CA TYR A 139 -13.39 4.49 5.74
C TYR A 139 -12.89 4.98 7.10
N ARG A 140 -13.73 4.84 8.13
CA ARG A 140 -13.37 5.23 9.51
C ARG A 140 -13.10 4.00 10.34
N PHE A 141 -11.82 3.78 10.64
CA PHE A 141 -11.37 2.73 11.55
C PHE A 141 -12.06 2.85 12.91
N SER A 142 -12.61 1.73 13.38
CA SER A 142 -13.37 1.62 14.62
C SER A 142 -12.69 0.71 15.64
N ASP A 143 -13.16 0.74 16.89
CA ASP A 143 -12.72 -0.23 17.90
C ASP A 143 -13.02 -1.68 17.50
N SER A 144 -14.02 -1.91 16.64
CA SER A 144 -14.32 -3.24 16.12
C SER A 144 -13.25 -3.70 15.13
N ASP A 145 -12.77 -2.80 14.28
CA ASP A 145 -11.69 -3.09 13.35
C ASP A 145 -10.38 -3.38 14.08
N LEU A 146 -10.09 -2.63 15.15
CA LEU A 146 -8.93 -2.88 16.00
C LEU A 146 -8.95 -4.28 16.61
N ARG A 147 -10.11 -4.73 17.09
CA ARG A 147 -10.28 -6.09 17.63
C ARG A 147 -10.10 -7.16 16.56
N LEU A 148 -10.72 -6.98 15.39
CA LEU A 148 -10.60 -7.92 14.28
C LEU A 148 -9.16 -8.01 13.77
N LEU A 149 -8.46 -6.87 13.69
CA LEU A 149 -7.05 -6.81 13.33
C LEU A 149 -6.17 -7.52 14.36
N GLU A 150 -6.42 -7.31 15.65
CA GLU A 150 -5.71 -8.01 16.73
C GLU A 150 -5.91 -9.52 16.65
N GLU A 151 -7.15 -9.98 16.44
CA GLU A 151 -7.48 -11.40 16.29
C GLU A 151 -6.77 -12.03 15.09
N ASN A 152 -6.81 -11.39 13.91
CA ASN A 152 -6.13 -11.88 12.72
C ASN A 152 -4.61 -11.92 12.92
N LEU A 153 -4.04 -10.87 13.52
CA LEU A 153 -2.61 -10.82 13.80
C LEU A 153 -2.18 -11.92 14.77
N LYS A 154 -2.98 -12.23 15.80
CA LYS A 154 -2.75 -13.36 16.70
C LYS A 154 -2.71 -14.68 15.94
N GLU A 155 -3.67 -14.92 15.05
CA GLU A 155 -3.70 -16.16 14.26
C GLU A 155 -2.48 -16.31 13.34
N ILE A 156 -1.97 -15.22 12.77
CA ILE A 156 -0.74 -15.26 11.97
C ILE A 156 0.47 -15.57 12.86
N LEU A 157 0.62 -14.86 13.99
CA LEU A 157 1.76 -15.04 14.90
C LEU A 157 1.78 -16.44 15.55
N LYS A 158 0.61 -17.07 15.76
CA LYS A 158 0.47 -18.46 16.28
C LYS A 158 1.19 -19.51 15.43
N GLN A 159 1.45 -19.21 14.16
CA GLN A 159 2.21 -20.10 13.29
C GLN A 159 3.68 -20.22 13.68
N ARG A 160 4.20 -19.26 14.46
CA ARG A 160 5.60 -19.20 14.90
C ARG A 160 5.76 -19.21 16.42
N LEU A 161 4.82 -18.62 17.15
CA LEU A 161 4.87 -18.42 18.59
C LEU A 161 3.64 -19.02 19.25
N ARG A 162 3.75 -19.50 20.48
CA ARG A 162 2.60 -19.95 21.26
C ARG A 162 1.88 -18.74 21.87
N GLU A 163 0.60 -18.55 21.58
CA GLU A 163 -0.20 -17.55 22.30
C GLU A 163 -0.38 -18.00 23.76
N ASP A 164 -0.17 -17.08 24.70
CA ASP A 164 -0.48 -17.31 26.11
C ASP A 164 -1.14 -16.07 26.74
N GLU A 165 -2.28 -16.27 27.42
CA GLU A 165 -3.05 -15.16 28.00
C GLU A 165 -2.37 -14.52 29.23
N GLY A 166 -1.34 -15.17 29.75
CA GLY A 166 -0.48 -14.70 30.82
C GLY A 166 0.96 -15.17 30.65
N ILE A 167 1.76 -14.99 31.70
CA ILE A 167 3.11 -15.54 31.78
C ILE A 167 3.01 -16.95 32.41
N PRO A 168 3.27 -18.04 31.67
CA PRO A 168 3.16 -19.38 32.23
C PRO A 168 4.30 -19.71 33.18
N HIS A 169 4.03 -20.59 34.14
CA HIS A 169 5.10 -21.28 34.87
C HIS A 169 5.96 -22.10 33.88
N GLY A 170 7.24 -21.76 33.76
CA GLY A 170 8.21 -22.50 32.92
C GLY A 170 9.15 -21.62 32.09
N TYR A 171 8.85 -20.32 31.95
CA TYR A 171 9.70 -19.36 31.25
C TYR A 171 10.62 -18.62 32.23
N TRP A 172 11.87 -18.38 31.85
CA TRP A 172 12.88 -17.76 32.73
C TRP A 172 13.18 -16.30 32.38
N GLU A 173 12.83 -15.86 31.17
CA GLU A 173 13.07 -14.50 30.68
C GLU A 173 11.86 -13.92 29.96
N TYR A 174 11.72 -12.59 30.06
CA TYR A 174 10.59 -11.82 29.56
C TYR A 174 11.08 -10.53 28.91
N SER A 175 10.40 -10.14 27.82
CA SER A 175 10.61 -8.84 27.17
C SER A 175 9.28 -8.25 26.71
N THR A 176 9.28 -6.94 26.48
CA THR A 176 8.17 -6.25 25.84
C THR A 176 8.69 -5.57 24.58
N LEU A 177 8.19 -6.02 23.44
CA LEU A 177 8.41 -5.37 22.15
C LEU A 177 7.23 -4.45 21.87
N ARG A 178 7.52 -3.19 21.55
CA ARG A 178 6.51 -2.20 21.18
C ARG A 178 6.84 -1.62 19.82
N ILE A 179 5.95 -1.82 18.86
CA ILE A 179 6.07 -1.31 17.48
C ILE A 179 4.93 -0.33 17.23
N THR A 180 5.23 0.78 16.54
CA THR A 180 4.22 1.78 16.16
C THR A 180 4.11 1.88 14.65
N PHE A 181 2.98 1.40 14.14
CA PHE A 181 2.59 1.44 12.74
C PHE A 181 1.97 2.79 12.42
N GLN A 182 2.76 3.66 11.78
CA GLN A 182 2.40 5.05 11.54
C GLN A 182 1.24 5.13 10.54
N ASN A 183 0.14 5.77 10.95
CA ASN A 183 -1.04 6.06 10.14
C ASN A 183 -1.88 4.86 9.66
N TYR A 184 -1.60 3.65 10.15
CA TYR A 184 -2.31 2.44 9.71
C TYR A 184 -3.83 2.51 9.96
N ALA A 185 -4.31 3.23 10.97
CA ALA A 185 -5.74 3.41 11.19
C ALA A 185 -6.40 4.30 10.11
N GLU A 186 -5.64 5.17 9.43
CA GLU A 186 -6.16 5.95 8.29
C GLU A 186 -6.02 5.22 6.95
N LEU A 187 -5.08 4.28 6.85
CA LEU A 187 -4.87 3.46 5.65
C LEU A 187 -5.76 2.21 5.62
N TYR A 188 -6.37 1.86 6.77
CA TYR A 188 -7.16 0.65 6.91
C TYR A 188 -8.45 0.69 6.11
N THR A 189 -8.71 -0.42 5.44
CA THR A 189 -10.01 -0.76 4.86
C THR A 189 -10.35 -2.21 5.23
N PRO A 190 -11.60 -2.52 5.64
CA PRO A 190 -12.00 -3.88 6.00
C PRO A 190 -11.79 -4.92 4.88
N ALA A 191 -11.84 -4.48 3.62
CA ALA A 191 -11.64 -5.35 2.47
C ALA A 191 -10.23 -5.94 2.38
N PHE A 192 -9.25 -5.36 3.08
CA PHE A 192 -7.86 -5.81 3.11
C PHE A 192 -7.36 -6.11 4.52
N LEU A 193 -8.27 -6.52 5.41
CA LEU A 193 -7.94 -6.87 6.80
C LEU A 193 -6.82 -7.92 6.87
N GLU A 194 -6.90 -8.96 6.05
CA GLU A 194 -5.94 -10.06 6.04
C GLU A 194 -4.56 -9.60 5.56
N GLU A 195 -4.52 -8.81 4.48
CA GLU A 195 -3.27 -8.26 3.94
C GLU A 195 -2.61 -7.28 4.91
N ILE A 196 -3.38 -6.41 5.56
CA ILE A 196 -2.89 -5.47 6.56
C ILE A 196 -2.35 -6.22 7.79
N ALA A 197 -3.07 -7.24 8.26
CA ALA A 197 -2.59 -8.09 9.36
C ALA A 197 -1.30 -8.82 8.97
N GLY A 198 -1.19 -9.30 7.74
CA GLY A 198 0.00 -9.92 7.18
C GLY A 198 1.21 -8.99 7.19
N GLU A 199 1.07 -7.77 6.67
CA GLU A 199 2.14 -6.77 6.63
C GLU A 199 2.63 -6.41 8.06
N ILE A 200 1.70 -6.19 8.98
CA ILE A 200 2.03 -5.95 10.41
C ILE A 200 2.76 -7.14 11.02
N ALA A 201 2.33 -8.37 10.72
CA ALA A 201 2.96 -9.59 11.23
C ALA A 201 4.38 -9.77 10.70
N GLU A 202 4.61 -9.50 9.41
CA GLU A 202 5.94 -9.54 8.80
C GLU A 202 6.89 -8.57 9.49
N GLU A 203 6.49 -7.31 9.70
CA GLU A 203 7.32 -6.32 10.40
C GLU A 203 7.63 -6.75 11.86
N ILE A 204 6.65 -7.29 12.57
CA ILE A 204 6.87 -7.85 13.92
C ILE A 204 7.89 -8.98 13.88
N LEU A 205 7.73 -9.94 12.97
CA LEU A 205 8.61 -11.11 12.87
C LEU A 205 10.03 -10.70 12.49
N GLU A 206 10.20 -9.74 11.57
CA GLU A 206 11.51 -9.17 11.23
C GLU A 206 12.19 -8.52 12.45
N GLU A 207 11.45 -7.78 13.28
CA GLU A 207 12.00 -7.19 14.52
C GLU A 207 12.39 -8.26 15.54
N LEU A 208 11.62 -9.35 15.65
CA LEU A 208 11.97 -10.48 16.50
C LEU A 208 13.23 -11.19 15.99
N GLU A 209 13.36 -11.40 14.67
CA GLU A 209 14.55 -12.02 14.07
C GLU A 209 15.81 -11.16 14.29
N LYS A 210 15.71 -9.82 14.18
CA LYS A 210 16.82 -8.90 14.45
C LYS A 210 17.33 -8.98 15.89
N SER A 211 16.48 -9.33 16.85
CA SER A 211 16.89 -9.50 18.25
C SER A 211 17.86 -10.68 18.45
N GLY A 212 17.83 -11.67 17.56
CA GLY A 212 18.59 -12.92 17.69
C GLY A 212 18.10 -13.84 18.82
N GLU A 213 16.95 -13.52 19.41
CA GLU A 213 16.39 -14.25 20.54
C GLU A 213 15.30 -15.24 20.10
N GLU A 214 15.40 -16.49 20.54
CA GLU A 214 14.36 -17.49 20.30
C GLU A 214 13.21 -17.35 21.31
N TRP A 215 12.28 -16.45 21.00
CA TRP A 215 11.02 -16.33 21.73
C TRP A 215 10.10 -17.51 21.43
N LYS A 216 9.38 -17.99 22.44
CA LYS A 216 8.51 -19.18 22.33
C LYS A 216 7.05 -18.88 22.54
N ALA A 217 6.74 -17.88 23.36
CA ALA A 217 5.37 -17.49 23.65
C ALA A 217 5.19 -15.98 23.55
N PHE A 218 3.96 -15.57 23.24
CA PHE A 218 3.58 -14.19 23.13
C PHE A 218 2.19 -13.90 23.71
N LYS A 219 2.03 -12.66 24.17
CA LYS A 219 0.74 -12.00 24.35
C LYS A 219 0.76 -10.71 23.55
N LEU A 220 -0.29 -10.48 22.76
CA LEU A 220 -0.44 -9.30 21.91
C LEU A 220 -1.61 -8.44 22.38
N GLU A 221 -1.37 -7.14 22.46
CA GLU A 221 -2.39 -6.10 22.60
C GLU A 221 -2.18 -5.03 21.52
N LEU A 222 -3.24 -4.68 20.78
CA LEU A 222 -3.25 -3.55 19.87
C LEU A 222 -3.94 -2.34 20.50
N LYS A 223 -3.33 -1.16 20.33
CA LYS A 223 -3.89 0.13 20.77
C LYS A 223 -3.91 1.10 19.61
N GLN A 224 -5.01 1.83 19.45
CA GLN A 224 -5.05 2.97 18.55
C GLN A 224 -4.61 4.24 19.29
N SER A 225 -3.74 5.03 18.67
CA SER A 225 -3.41 6.37 19.13
C SER A 225 -3.45 7.33 17.95
N SER A 226 -4.50 8.15 17.87
CA SER A 226 -4.80 8.98 16.70
C SER A 226 -4.92 8.10 15.43
N SER A 227 -4.09 8.32 14.41
CA SER A 227 -4.00 7.54 13.18
C SER A 227 -3.09 6.30 13.30
N ASN A 228 -2.36 6.15 14.42
CA ASN A 228 -1.37 5.08 14.58
C ASN A 228 -1.98 3.85 15.24
N ILE A 229 -1.46 2.69 14.84
CA ILE A 229 -1.69 1.42 15.54
C ILE A 229 -0.40 1.07 16.27
N ILE A 230 -0.52 0.75 17.56
CA ILE A 230 0.59 0.36 18.42
C ILE A 230 0.40 -1.11 18.78
N ALA A 231 1.37 -1.94 18.43
CA ALA A 231 1.41 -3.33 18.87
C ALA A 231 2.33 -3.44 20.09
N GLU A 232 1.79 -3.95 21.20
CA GLU A 232 2.55 -4.31 22.39
C GLU A 232 2.57 -5.83 22.52
N LEU A 233 3.76 -6.41 22.34
CA LEU A 233 4.00 -7.84 22.45
C LEU A 233 4.77 -8.12 23.74
N GLN A 234 4.18 -8.90 24.63
CA GLN A 234 4.88 -9.49 25.76
C GLN A 234 5.43 -10.85 25.31
N LEU A 235 6.73 -11.06 25.44
CA LEU A 235 7.44 -12.23 24.92
C LEU A 235 8.05 -13.04 26.07
N ALA A 236 8.09 -14.37 25.91
CA ALA A 236 8.67 -15.28 26.90
C ALA A 236 9.48 -16.42 26.25
N ARG A 237 10.58 -16.86 26.89
CA ARG A 237 11.47 -17.95 26.42
C ARG A 237 11.96 -18.93 27.48
#